data_AF-A0A0B2ATY2-F1
#
_entry.id   AF-A0A0B2ATY2-F1
#
_cell.length_a   1.000
_cell.length_b   1.000
_cell.length_c   1.000
_cell.angle_alpha   90.00
_cell.angle_beta   90.00
_cell.angle_gamma   90.00
#
_symmetry.space_group_name_H-M   'P 1'
#
loop_
_entity.id
_entity.type
_entity.pdbx_description
1 polymer ?
#
loop_
_entity_poly.entity_id
_entity_poly.type
_entity_poly.pdbx_seq_one_letter_code
_entity_poly.pdbx_strand_id
1 'polypeptide(L)' 'MKIVAAEVFVTSPSRNFVTLKITTDEGITGIGDATLNGRELAVAAYLKEHVAQLLIGKDPHMIEDTWQFLYRS' A
#
# COMPACT_ATOMS: atom_id res chain seq x y z
N MET A 1 -7.20 16.35 -3.93
CA MET A 1 -6.40 15.14 -3.85
C MET A 1 -7.17 13.94 -3.33
N LYS A 2 -7.20 12.85 -4.11
CA LYS A 2 -7.73 11.53 -3.76
C LYS A 2 -6.77 10.45 -4.22
N ILE A 3 -6.71 9.33 -3.51
CA ILE A 3 -6.00 8.14 -3.97
C ILE A 3 -6.77 7.49 -5.12
N VAL A 4 -6.12 7.27 -6.24
CA VAL A 4 -6.72 6.63 -7.44
C VAL A 4 -6.12 5.26 -7.76
N ALA A 5 -4.92 4.96 -7.25
CA ALA A 5 -4.32 3.64 -7.37
C ALA A 5 -3.49 3.29 -6.12
N ALA A 6 -3.51 2.02 -5.75
CA ALA A 6 -2.67 1.41 -4.74
C ALA A 6 -2.17 0.07 -5.29
N GLU A 7 -0.90 0.00 -5.69
CA GLU A 7 -0.31 -1.11 -6.43
C GLU A 7 0.80 -1.78 -5.61
N VAL A 8 0.81 -3.11 -5.61
CA VAL A 8 1.81 -3.91 -4.89
C VAL A 8 2.79 -4.51 -5.89
N PHE A 9 4.07 -4.20 -5.72
CA PHE A 9 5.17 -4.74 -6.51
C PHE A 9 5.98 -5.72 -5.66
N VAL A 10 6.28 -6.89 -6.23
CA VAL A 10 7.19 -7.87 -5.64
C VAL A 10 8.35 -8.05 -6.59
N THR A 11 9.57 -7.94 -6.08
CA THR A 11 10.79 -8.12 -6.87
C THR A 11 11.89 -8.80 -6.07
N SER A 12 12.86 -9.39 -6.76
CA SER A 12 13.99 -10.09 -6.13
C SER A 12 15.32 -9.82 -6.86
N PRO A 13 15.83 -8.57 -6.85
CA PRO A 13 17.11 -8.23 -7.46
C PRO A 13 18.32 -8.77 -6.69
N SER A 14 18.13 -9.23 -5.44
CA SER A 14 19.14 -9.92 -4.62
C SER A 14 18.48 -10.71 -3.49
N ARG A 15 17.53 -10.08 -2.82
CA ARG A 15 16.57 -10.64 -1.87
C ARG A 15 15.17 -10.15 -2.24
N ASN A 16 14.15 -10.75 -1.64
CA ASN A 16 12.78 -10.33 -1.88
C ASN A 16 12.51 -8.94 -1.28
N PHE A 17 11.81 -8.12 -2.05
CA PHE A 17 11.23 -6.86 -1.63
C PHE A 17 9.75 -6.81 -2.03
N VAL A 18 8.95 -6.22 -1.15
CA VAL A 18 7.54 -5.90 -1.42
C VAL A 18 7.39 -4.39 -1.27
N THR A 19 6.85 -3.72 -2.28
CA THR A 19 6.66 -2.27 -2.27
C THR A 19 5.21 -1.94 -2.58
N LEU A 20 4.59 -1.11 -1.74
CA LEU A 20 3.31 -0.48 -2.04
C LEU A 20 3.57 0.87 -2.70
N LYS A 21 2.92 1.13 -3.84
CA LYS A 21 2.88 2.44 -4.48
C LYS A 21 1.47 2.99 -4.41
N ILE A 22 1.32 4.22 -3.94
CA ILE A 22 0.06 4.97 -3.93
C ILE A 22 0.16 6.09 -4.97
N THR A 23 -0.88 6.27 -5.79
CA THR A 23 -0.97 7.33 -6.80
C THR A 23 -2.22 8.16 -6.57
N THR A 24 -2.11 9.48 -6.63
CA THR A 24 -3.23 10.41 -6.48
C THR A 24 -3.82 10.84 -7.84
N ASP A 25 -5.02 11.41 -7.79
CA ASP A 25 -5.70 12.03 -8.95
C ASP A 25 -4.92 13.22 -9.55
N GLU A 26 -3.98 13.78 -8.80
CA GLU A 26 -3.07 14.84 -9.24
C GLU A 26 -1.75 14.30 -9.81
N GLY A 27 -1.58 12.97 -9.89
CA GLY A 27 -0.40 12.30 -10.42
C GLY A 27 0.77 12.19 -9.45
N ILE A 28 0.63 12.67 -8.21
CA ILE A 28 1.64 12.53 -7.16
C ILE A 28 1.68 11.08 -6.69
N THR A 29 2.88 10.54 -6.47
CA THR A 29 3.08 9.16 -6.03
C THR A 29 3.91 9.07 -4.76
N GLY A 30 3.55 8.15 -3.88
CA GLY A 30 4.33 7.76 -2.70
C GLY A 30 4.62 6.26 -2.72
N ILE A 31 5.73 5.86 -2.10
CA ILE A 31 6.12 4.45 -1.94
C ILE A 31 6.31 4.10 -0.47
N GLY A 32 6.00 2.85 -0.12
CA GLY A 32 6.23 2.29 1.21
C GLY A 32 6.78 0.87 1.11
N ASP A 33 7.76 0.55 1.95
CA ASP A 33 8.27 -0.81 2.10
C ASP A 33 7.25 -1.67 2.85
N ALA A 34 7.00 -2.87 2.33
CA ALA A 34 6.09 -3.86 2.88
C ALA A 34 6.78 -5.23 3.04
N THR A 35 8.12 -5.25 3.01
CA THR A 35 8.90 -6.49 3.05
C THR A 35 8.83 -7.14 4.42
N LEU A 36 8.25 -8.35 4.48
CA LEU A 36 8.30 -9.22 5.65
C LEU A 36 9.10 -10.48 5.33
N ASN A 37 10.35 -10.52 5.78
CA ASN A 37 11.32 -11.56 5.42
C ASN A 37 10.79 -12.98 5.67
N GLY A 38 10.78 -13.80 4.62
CA GLY A 38 10.31 -15.19 4.65
C GLY A 38 8.78 -15.36 4.68
N ARG A 39 8.01 -14.27 4.66
CA ARG A 39 6.53 -14.24 4.59
C ARG A 39 6.05 -13.11 3.66
N GLU A 40 6.83 -12.83 2.62
CA GLU A 40 6.64 -11.67 1.73
C GLU A 40 5.28 -11.73 1.03
N LEU A 41 4.89 -12.91 0.55
CA LEU A 41 3.63 -13.11 -0.13
C LEU A 41 2.41 -12.96 0.79
N ALA A 42 2.57 -13.15 2.10
CA ALA A 42 1.48 -12.93 3.05
C ALA A 42 1.12 -11.44 3.11
N VAL A 43 2.13 -10.56 3.18
CA VAL A 43 1.90 -9.11 3.17
C VAL A 43 1.46 -8.63 1.80
N ALA A 44 2.02 -9.19 0.72
CA ALA A 44 1.61 -8.83 -0.64
C ALA A 44 0.12 -9.17 -0.90
N ALA A 45 -0.34 -10.35 -0.48
CA ALA A 45 -1.74 -10.74 -0.58
C ALA A 45 -2.63 -9.85 0.30
N TYR A 46 -2.25 -9.62 1.57
CA TYR A 46 -3.02 -8.75 2.47
C TYR A 46 -3.21 -7.34 1.90
N LEU A 47 -2.15 -6.76 1.33
CA LEU A 47 -2.22 -5.45 0.69
C LEU A 47 -3.08 -5.47 -0.57
N LYS A 48 -2.86 -6.43 -1.48
CA LYS A 48 -3.53 -6.46 -2.78
C LYS A 48 -5.01 -6.82 -2.69
N GLU A 49 -5.36 -7.76 -1.82
CA GLU A 49 -6.70 -8.36 -1.76
C GLU A 49 -7.62 -7.68 -0.74
N HIS A 50 -7.06 -6.98 0.26
CA HIS A 50 -7.85 -6.37 1.33
C HIS A 50 -7.61 -4.87 1.46
N VAL A 51 -6.36 -4.43 1.63
CA VAL A 51 -6.08 -3.02 1.97
C VAL A 51 -6.22 -2.07 0.79
N ALA A 52 -5.69 -2.42 -0.38
CA ALA A 52 -5.57 -1.52 -1.53
C ALA A 52 -6.94 -0.94 -1.95
N GLN A 53 -7.98 -1.77 -1.96
CA GLN A 53 -9.34 -1.33 -2.32
C GLN A 53 -9.92 -0.33 -1.31
N LEU A 54 -9.60 -0.48 -0.02
CA LEU A 54 -10.07 0.44 1.03
C LEU A 54 -9.42 1.82 0.95
N LEU A 55 -8.27 1.94 0.27
CA LEU A 55 -7.57 3.20 0.07
C LEU A 55 -8.12 4.03 -1.09
N ILE A 56 -8.76 3.41 -2.08
CA ILE A 56 -9.25 4.11 -3.26
C ILE A 56 -10.31 5.15 -2.87
N GLY A 57 -10.13 6.38 -3.34
CA GLY A 57 -11.02 7.51 -3.08
C GLY A 57 -10.79 8.22 -1.75
N LYS A 58 -9.94 7.70 -0.85
CA LYS A 58 -9.57 8.40 0.40
C LYS A 58 -8.70 9.63 0.10
N ASP A 59 -8.78 10.63 0.99
CA ASP A 59 -7.87 11.79 0.99
C ASP A 59 -6.51 11.35 1.56
N PRO A 60 -5.42 11.38 0.77
CA PRO A 60 -4.10 10.95 1.23
C PRO A 60 -3.49 11.83 2.33
N HIS A 61 -4.03 13.02 2.61
CA HIS A 61 -3.57 13.84 3.76
C HIS A 61 -4.10 13.32 5.10
N MET A 62 -5.11 12.45 5.09
CA MET A 62 -5.71 11.86 6.28
C MET A 62 -4.87 10.67 6.79
N ILE A 63 -3.59 10.91 7.08
CA ILE A 63 -2.60 9.88 7.42
C ILE A 63 -2.99 9.15 8.71
N GLU A 64 -3.25 9.89 9.79
CA GLU A 64 -3.61 9.31 11.10
C GLU A 64 -4.95 8.55 11.03
N ASP A 65 -5.95 9.12 10.35
CA ASP A 65 -7.24 8.44 10.16
C ASP A 65 -7.08 7.12 9.39
N THR A 66 -6.31 7.13 8.30
CA THR A 66 -6.01 5.92 7.52
C THR A 66 -5.31 4.88 8.38
N TRP A 67 -4.37 5.30 9.24
CA TRP A 67 -3.68 4.40 10.17
C TRP A 67 -4.64 3.77 11.18
N GLN A 68 -5.46 4.59 11.85
CA GLN A 68 -6.42 4.10 12.85
C GLN A 68 -7.49 3.20 12.22
N PHE A 69 -7.96 3.55 11.02
CA PHE A 69 -8.93 2.76 10.26
C PHE A 69 -8.39 1.36 9.96
N LEU A 70 -7.18 1.26 9.40
CA LEU A 70 -6.56 -0.03 9.04
C LEU A 70 -6.13 -0.84 10.26
N TYR A 71 -5.80 -0.20 11.38
CA TYR A 71 -5.36 -0.90 12.59
C TYR A 71 -6.51 -1.48 13.41
N ARG A 72 -7.64 -0.76 13.50
CA ARG A 72 -8.74 -1.11 14.43
C ARG A 72 -9.91 -1.84 13.80
N SER A 73 -10.02 -1.85 12.47
CA SER A 73 -11.18 -2.40 11.74
C SER A 73 -10.92 -3.80 11.20
#